data_AF-A0A257MBJ9-F1
#
_entry.id   AF-A0A257MBJ9-F1
#
_cell.length_a   1.000
_cell.length_b   1.000
_cell.length_c   1.000
_cell.angle_alpha   90.00
_cell.angle_beta   90.00
_cell.angle_gamma   90.00
#
_symmetry.space_group_name_H-M   'P 1'
#
loop_
_entity.id
_entity.type
_entity.pdbx_description
1 polymer ?
#
loop_
_entity_poly.entity_id
_entity_poly.type
_entity_poly.pdbx_seq_one_letter_code
_entity_poly.pdbx_strand_id
1 'polypeptide(L)'
;MPLADGTVAKVKIDFDVLQKLSETARVQYGLSGAVQHGASTLPDEAFDRFPATGTAEIHLATGFQNMIYDSKDFPAQLRAKIYDLLLAEMKSEWKEKDTEEQFIYKTRKKAFGPFKLELWSLPADVRDEICAELERKFAFLFDKLKVNGTRPLLDQFIKPVDVPMKMPQALEG
;
A
#
# COMPACT_ATOMS: atom_id res chain seq x y z
N MET A 1 -8.47 -7.33 -7.35
CA MET A 1 -9.62 -6.56 -7.88
C MET A 1 -10.86 -7.17 -7.28
N PRO A 2 -11.82 -6.38 -6.75
CA PRO A 2 -13.10 -6.93 -6.34
C PRO A 2 -13.74 -7.65 -7.54
N LEU A 3 -14.27 -8.84 -7.29
CA LEU A 3 -15.11 -9.62 -8.18
C LEU A 3 -16.53 -9.04 -8.13
N ALA A 4 -17.40 -9.47 -9.04
CA ALA A 4 -18.79 -8.99 -9.10
C ALA A 4 -19.59 -9.31 -7.82
N ASP A 5 -19.13 -10.29 -7.03
CA ASP A 5 -19.68 -10.65 -5.72
C ASP A 5 -19.09 -9.85 -4.55
N GLY A 6 -18.25 -8.84 -4.83
CA GLY A 6 -17.57 -8.00 -3.83
C GLY A 6 -16.31 -8.62 -3.22
N THR A 7 -15.99 -9.88 -3.49
CA THR A 7 -14.78 -10.54 -2.95
C THR A 7 -13.52 -10.12 -3.71
N VAL A 8 -12.34 -10.11 -3.09
CA VAL A 8 -11.11 -9.72 -3.80
C VAL A 8 -10.53 -10.89 -4.57
N ALA A 9 -10.32 -10.72 -5.88
CA ALA A 9 -9.66 -11.69 -6.74
C ALA A 9 -8.27 -12.08 -6.20
N LYS A 10 -8.07 -13.38 -5.96
CA LYS A 10 -6.80 -13.95 -5.52
C LYS A 10 -5.78 -13.89 -6.67
N VAL A 11 -4.77 -13.05 -6.54
CA VAL A 11 -3.60 -13.08 -7.43
C VAL A 11 -2.72 -14.25 -7.01
N LYS A 12 -2.39 -15.14 -7.95
CA LYS A 12 -1.44 -16.22 -7.70
C LYS A 12 -0.02 -15.68 -7.90
N ILE A 13 0.70 -15.46 -6.80
CA ILE A 13 2.15 -15.30 -6.86
C ILE A 13 2.79 -16.68 -6.97
N ASP A 14 3.76 -16.78 -7.88
CA ASP A 14 4.65 -17.94 -7.98
C ASP A 14 5.82 -17.77 -7.03
N PHE A 15 5.67 -18.32 -5.82
CA PHE A 15 6.70 -18.27 -4.80
C PHE A 15 7.93 -19.14 -5.13
N ASP A 16 7.79 -20.13 -6.01
CA ASP A 16 8.92 -20.98 -6.41
C ASP A 16 9.87 -20.21 -7.32
N VAL A 17 9.33 -19.43 -8.26
CA VAL A 17 10.10 -18.49 -9.06
C VAL A 17 10.76 -17.43 -8.16
N LEU A 18 10.01 -16.86 -7.22
CA LEU A 18 10.53 -15.85 -6.29
C LEU A 18 11.68 -16.37 -5.43
N GLN A 19 11.58 -17.61 -4.96
CA GLN A 19 12.64 -18.27 -4.21
C GLN A 19 13.90 -18.48 -5.06
N LYS A 20 13.75 -19.03 -6.27
CA LYS A 20 14.89 -19.26 -7.18
C LYS A 20 15.62 -17.96 -7.51
N LEU A 21 14.87 -16.89 -7.80
CA LEU A 21 15.46 -15.57 -8.07
C LEU A 21 16.18 -15.01 -6.85
N SER A 22 15.58 -15.11 -5.67
CA SER A 22 16.19 -14.63 -4.42
C SER A 22 17.45 -15.40 -4.04
N GLU A 23 17.44 -16.72 -4.20
CA GLU A 23 18.61 -17.57 -3.99
C GLU A 23 19.72 -17.23 -4.98
N THR A 24 19.38 -17.08 -6.27
CA THR A 24 20.33 -16.72 -7.32
C THR A 24 20.99 -15.36 -7.02
N ALA A 25 20.19 -14.35 -6.67
CA ALA A 25 20.66 -13.02 -6.30
C ALA A 25 21.66 -13.07 -5.13
N ARG A 26 21.35 -13.87 -4.10
CA ARG A 26 22.22 -14.02 -2.92
C ARG A 26 23.50 -14.80 -3.21
N VAL A 27 23.39 -15.98 -3.81
CA VAL A 27 24.50 -16.93 -3.95
C VAL A 27 25.47 -16.50 -5.05
N GLN A 28 24.95 -16.03 -6.19
CA GLN A 28 25.79 -15.72 -7.35
C GLN A 28 26.25 -14.25 -7.38
N TYR A 29 25.44 -13.34 -6.85
CA TYR A 29 25.68 -11.90 -6.99
C TYR A 29 25.93 -11.17 -5.66
N GLY A 30 25.82 -11.86 -4.51
CA GLY A 30 26.01 -11.24 -3.19
C GLY A 30 24.95 -10.20 -2.84
N LEU A 31 23.79 -10.23 -3.49
CA LEU A 31 22.66 -9.33 -3.25
C LEU A 31 21.76 -9.87 -2.12
N SER A 32 20.79 -9.07 -1.66
CA SER A 32 19.90 -9.44 -0.55
C SER A 32 18.82 -10.46 -0.94
N GLY A 33 18.30 -10.40 -2.18
CA GLY A 33 17.19 -11.22 -2.65
C GLY A 33 16.38 -10.51 -3.74
N ALA A 34 15.27 -11.11 -4.18
CA ALA A 34 14.39 -10.48 -5.16
C ALA A 34 13.42 -9.47 -4.52
N VAL A 35 12.90 -8.55 -5.34
CA VAL A 35 11.88 -7.56 -4.94
C VAL A 35 10.55 -7.93 -5.59
N GLN A 36 9.48 -8.02 -4.79
CA GLN A 36 8.13 -8.28 -5.29
C GLN A 36 7.30 -6.99 -5.37
N HIS A 37 6.93 -6.62 -6.59
CA HIS A 37 5.98 -5.54 -6.83
C HIS A 37 4.54 -6.07 -6.80
N GLY A 38 3.59 -5.24 -6.37
CA GLY A 38 2.16 -5.55 -6.50
C GLY A 38 1.63 -6.62 -5.54
N ALA A 39 2.16 -6.68 -4.31
CA ALA A 39 1.73 -7.67 -3.32
C ALA A 39 0.42 -7.31 -2.58
N SER A 40 -0.13 -6.10 -2.79
CA SER A 40 -1.29 -5.59 -2.04
C SER A 40 -2.62 -6.33 -2.24
N THR A 41 -2.72 -7.24 -3.21
CA THR A 41 -3.94 -8.04 -3.46
C THR A 41 -3.81 -9.48 -2.97
N LEU A 42 -2.71 -9.80 -2.30
CA LEU A 42 -2.53 -11.11 -1.69
C LEU A 42 -3.35 -11.20 -0.41
N PRO A 43 -3.78 -12.42 -0.05
CA PRO A 43 -4.38 -12.63 1.23
C PRO A 43 -3.33 -12.57 2.34
N ASP A 44 -3.77 -12.24 3.54
CA ASP A 44 -2.91 -11.94 4.69
C ASP A 44 -2.02 -13.12 5.10
N GLU A 45 -2.50 -14.34 4.93
CA GLU A 45 -1.76 -15.58 5.16
C GLU A 45 -0.61 -15.83 4.17
N ALA A 46 -0.53 -15.09 3.06
CA ALA A 46 0.55 -15.29 2.10
C ALA A 46 1.83 -14.50 2.46
N PHE A 47 1.77 -13.56 3.40
CA PHE A 47 2.88 -12.63 3.66
C PHE A 47 4.06 -13.27 4.40
N ASP A 48 3.83 -14.32 5.18
CA ASP A 48 4.89 -15.08 5.88
C ASP A 48 5.79 -15.88 4.92
N ARG A 49 5.32 -16.10 3.69
CA ARG A 49 6.08 -16.78 2.64
C ARG A 49 7.22 -15.91 2.10
N PHE A 50 7.11 -14.58 2.13
CA PHE A 50 8.14 -13.69 1.57
C PHE A 50 9.49 -13.82 2.30
N PRO A 51 9.55 -13.77 3.64
CA PRO A 51 10.79 -14.08 4.36
C PRO A 51 11.29 -15.50 4.10
N ALA A 52 10.38 -16.48 4.00
CA ALA A 52 10.74 -17.89 3.79
C ALA A 52 11.40 -18.14 2.42
N THR A 53 11.04 -17.37 1.39
CA THR A 53 11.65 -17.44 0.06
C THR A 53 12.92 -16.59 -0.06
N GLY A 54 13.33 -15.86 0.98
CA GLY A 54 14.46 -14.94 0.93
C GLY A 54 14.18 -13.68 0.12
N THR A 55 12.91 -13.29 -0.02
CA THR A 55 12.53 -12.03 -0.66
C THR A 55 13.11 -10.87 0.13
N ALA A 56 13.78 -9.94 -0.55
CA ALA A 56 14.43 -8.80 0.09
C ALA A 56 13.43 -7.68 0.42
N GLU A 57 12.46 -7.44 -0.47
CA GLU A 57 11.55 -6.31 -0.37
C GLU A 57 10.22 -6.61 -1.07
N ILE A 58 9.14 -6.06 -0.52
CA ILE A 58 7.82 -6.11 -1.14
C ILE A 58 7.20 -4.73 -1.18
N HIS A 59 6.51 -4.40 -2.28
CA HIS A 59 5.83 -3.11 -2.43
C HIS A 59 4.35 -3.24 -2.16
N LEU A 60 3.89 -2.44 -1.20
CA LEU A 60 2.49 -2.34 -0.80
C LEU A 60 2.04 -0.89 -0.89
N ALA A 61 0.99 -0.63 -1.66
CA ALA A 61 0.47 0.73 -1.84
C ALA A 61 -1.06 0.74 -1.94
N THR A 62 -1.60 0.17 -3.03
CA THR A 62 -3.05 0.23 -3.33
C THR A 62 -3.92 -0.26 -2.18
N GLY A 63 -3.48 -1.29 -1.43
CA GLY A 63 -4.22 -1.80 -0.27
C GLY A 63 -4.38 -0.75 0.85
N PHE A 64 -3.30 -0.06 1.22
CA PHE A 64 -3.34 0.99 2.23
C PHE A 64 -4.11 2.22 1.77
N GLN A 65 -3.93 2.61 0.50
CA GLN A 65 -4.69 3.69 -0.12
C GLN A 65 -6.19 3.41 -0.07
N ASN A 66 -6.58 2.17 -0.32
CA ASN A 66 -7.95 1.70 -0.24
C ASN A 66 -8.51 1.76 1.17
N MET A 67 -7.73 1.30 2.17
CA MET A 67 -8.14 1.38 3.59
C MET A 67 -8.51 2.80 4.03
N ILE A 68 -7.77 3.82 3.57
CA ILE A 68 -8.09 5.23 3.88
C ILE A 68 -9.51 5.59 3.43
N TYR A 69 -9.89 5.20 2.21
CA TYR A 69 -11.23 5.45 1.68
C TYR A 69 -12.30 4.54 2.29
N ASP A 70 -11.92 3.38 2.82
CA ASP A 70 -12.83 2.38 3.37
C ASP A 70 -13.13 2.64 4.85
N SER A 71 -12.31 3.45 5.53
CA SER A 71 -12.57 3.87 6.90
C SER A 71 -13.95 4.51 7.05
N LYS A 72 -14.62 4.14 8.15
CA LYS A 72 -15.96 4.65 8.49
C LYS A 72 -15.95 6.16 8.73
N ASP A 73 -14.83 6.68 9.24
CA ASP A 73 -14.68 8.10 9.62
C ASP A 73 -14.24 8.97 8.43
N PHE A 74 -13.91 8.35 7.29
CA PHE A 74 -13.60 9.10 6.08
C PHE A 74 -14.81 9.97 5.64
N PRO A 75 -14.66 11.29 5.40
CA PRO A 75 -15.81 12.17 5.22
C PRO A 75 -16.65 11.79 3.99
N ALA A 76 -17.94 11.47 4.20
CA ALA A 76 -18.83 10.99 3.15
C ALA A 76 -18.96 11.99 1.99
N GLN A 77 -19.02 13.29 2.28
CA GLN A 77 -19.10 14.33 1.25
C GLN A 77 -17.83 14.40 0.39
N LEU A 78 -16.65 14.26 1.00
CA LEU A 78 -15.38 14.22 0.26
C LEU A 78 -15.31 12.96 -0.62
N ARG A 79 -15.75 11.82 -0.09
CA ARG A 79 -15.82 10.54 -0.83
C ARG A 79 -16.68 10.67 -2.08
N ALA A 80 -17.88 11.24 -1.94
CA ALA A 80 -18.79 11.49 -3.05
C ALA A 80 -18.14 12.41 -4.10
N LYS A 81 -17.58 13.55 -3.68
CA LYS A 81 -16.86 14.49 -4.57
C LYS A 81 -15.72 13.81 -5.34
N ILE A 82 -14.97 12.92 -4.68
CA ILE A 82 -13.92 12.13 -5.32
C ILE A 82 -14.50 11.18 -6.37
N TYR A 83 -15.57 10.45 -6.03
CA TYR A 83 -16.16 9.47 -6.93
C TYR A 83 -16.79 10.15 -8.15
N ASP A 84 -17.45 11.28 -7.96
CA ASP A 84 -17.99 12.10 -9.06
C ASP A 84 -16.89 12.55 -10.03
N LEU A 85 -15.74 13.01 -9.52
CA LEU A 85 -14.60 13.38 -10.37
C LEU A 85 -14.09 12.18 -11.17
N LEU A 86 -13.94 11.02 -10.52
CA LEU A 86 -13.48 9.80 -11.20
C LEU A 86 -14.45 9.35 -12.28
N LEU A 87 -15.76 9.37 -12.00
CA LEU A 87 -16.81 9.04 -12.96
C LEU A 87 -16.85 10.03 -14.14
N ALA A 88 -16.49 11.29 -13.92
CA ALA A 88 -16.44 12.29 -14.98
C ALA A 88 -15.17 12.18 -15.84
N GLU A 89 -14.00 12.12 -15.21
CA GLU A 89 -12.70 12.29 -15.88
C GLU A 89 -12.04 10.98 -16.28
N MET A 90 -12.34 9.87 -15.59
CA MET A 90 -11.66 8.59 -15.79
C MET A 90 -12.52 7.57 -16.56
N LYS A 91 -13.56 8.01 -17.29
CA LYS A 91 -14.47 7.12 -18.05
C LYS A 91 -13.76 6.17 -19.01
N SER A 92 -12.61 6.57 -19.56
CA SER A 92 -11.80 5.71 -20.44
C SER A 92 -11.23 4.47 -19.75
N GLU A 93 -11.15 4.47 -18.42
CA GLU A 93 -10.72 3.32 -17.61
C GLU A 93 -11.90 2.38 -17.27
N TRP A 94 -13.14 2.79 -17.54
CA TRP A 94 -14.33 1.99 -17.29
C TRP A 94 -14.51 0.97 -18.41
N LYS A 95 -14.33 -0.31 -18.09
CA LYS A 95 -14.54 -1.41 -19.04
C LYS A 95 -16.01 -1.84 -19.05
N GLU A 96 -16.49 -2.30 -20.20
CA GLU A 96 -17.90 -2.71 -20.41
C GLU A 96 -18.43 -3.71 -19.38
N LYS A 97 -17.55 -4.54 -18.81
CA LYS A 97 -17.91 -5.58 -17.82
C LYS A 97 -17.69 -5.16 -16.37
N ASP A 98 -17.14 -3.97 -16.12
CA ASP A 98 -16.88 -3.50 -14.76
C ASP A 98 -18.16 -2.92 -14.15
N THR A 99 -18.48 -3.34 -12.92
CA THR A 99 -19.45 -2.60 -12.10
C THR A 99 -18.87 -1.23 -11.70
N GLU A 100 -19.71 -0.31 -11.25
CA GLU A 100 -19.27 0.98 -10.75
C GLU A 100 -18.29 0.83 -9.58
N GLU A 101 -18.55 -0.11 -8.66
CA GLU A 101 -17.68 -0.38 -7.51
C GLU A 101 -16.29 -0.88 -7.97
N GLN A 102 -16.26 -1.73 -8.99
CA GLN A 102 -14.99 -2.20 -9.57
C GLN A 102 -14.24 -1.06 -10.26
N PHE A 103 -14.95 -0.19 -10.97
CA PHE A 103 -14.38 1.00 -11.60
C PHE A 103 -13.77 1.94 -10.55
N ILE A 104 -14.53 2.31 -9.52
CA ILE A 104 -14.08 3.18 -8.44
C ILE A 104 -12.90 2.56 -7.69
N TYR A 105 -12.96 1.28 -7.32
CA TYR A 105 -11.86 0.60 -6.63
C TYR A 105 -10.54 0.66 -7.43
N LYS A 106 -10.61 0.57 -8.76
CA LYS A 106 -9.43 0.63 -9.65
C LYS A 106 -8.86 2.04 -9.78
N THR A 107 -9.73 3.05 -9.83
CA THR A 107 -9.37 4.42 -10.20
C THR A 107 -9.12 5.33 -9.00
N ARG A 108 -9.67 5.03 -7.81
CA ARG A 108 -9.61 5.91 -6.63
C ARG A 108 -8.20 6.28 -6.15
N LYS A 109 -7.19 5.45 -6.45
CA LYS A 109 -5.77 5.81 -6.22
C LYS A 109 -5.31 7.05 -7.00
N LYS A 110 -5.96 7.38 -8.12
CA LYS A 110 -5.64 8.57 -8.93
C LYS A 110 -6.17 9.87 -8.30
N ALA A 111 -7.14 9.77 -7.39
CA ALA A 111 -7.72 10.94 -6.71
C ALA A 111 -6.78 11.60 -5.70
N PHE A 112 -5.74 10.90 -5.22
CA PHE A 112 -4.78 11.48 -4.26
C PHE A 112 -4.07 12.73 -4.78
N GLY A 113 -3.88 12.85 -6.11
CA GLY A 113 -3.31 14.05 -6.71
C GLY A 113 -4.28 15.23 -6.68
N PRO A 114 -5.43 15.14 -7.38
CA PRO A 114 -6.42 16.22 -7.43
C PRO A 114 -6.96 16.67 -6.05
N PHE A 115 -7.06 15.75 -5.09
CA PHE A 115 -7.59 16.03 -3.75
C PHE A 115 -6.51 16.08 -2.67
N LYS A 116 -5.24 16.31 -3.04
CA LYS A 116 -4.12 16.28 -2.10
C LYS A 116 -4.35 17.20 -0.90
N LEU A 117 -4.83 18.42 -1.13
CA LEU A 117 -5.04 19.40 -0.05
C LEU A 117 -6.16 18.95 0.88
N GLU A 118 -7.31 18.53 0.35
CA GLU A 118 -8.44 18.05 1.17
C GLU A 118 -8.08 16.81 1.99
N LEU A 119 -7.34 15.86 1.39
CA LEU A 119 -6.87 14.66 2.09
C LEU A 119 -5.82 14.98 3.16
N TRP A 120 -4.93 15.94 2.89
CA TRP A 120 -3.93 16.38 3.87
C TRP A 120 -4.53 17.18 5.02
N SER A 121 -5.63 17.88 4.75
CA SER A 121 -6.32 18.76 5.70
C SER A 121 -7.51 18.09 6.38
N LEU A 122 -7.56 16.75 6.39
CA LEU A 122 -8.59 16.03 7.13
C LEU A 122 -8.57 16.45 8.62
N PRO A 123 -9.74 16.54 9.26
CA PRO A 123 -9.83 16.79 10.69
C PRO A 123 -8.97 15.82 11.49
N ALA A 124 -8.39 16.29 12.60
CA ALA A 124 -7.42 15.52 13.37
C ALA A 124 -8.03 14.21 13.90
N ASP A 125 -9.25 14.26 14.42
CA ASP A 125 -10.02 13.09 14.88
C ASP A 125 -10.23 12.06 13.77
N VAL A 126 -10.60 12.49 12.57
CA VAL A 126 -10.75 11.61 11.40
C VAL A 126 -9.41 10.99 11.01
N ARG A 127 -8.33 11.78 10.97
CA ARG A 127 -7.00 11.31 10.63
C ARG A 127 -6.50 10.29 11.65
N ASP A 128 -6.73 10.52 12.93
CA ASP A 128 -6.25 9.65 14.00
C ASP A 128 -6.93 8.27 13.95
N GLU A 129 -8.23 8.20 13.65
CA GLU A 129 -8.94 6.93 13.44
C GLU A 129 -8.41 6.15 12.22
N ILE A 130 -8.22 6.84 11.08
CA ILE A 130 -7.63 6.24 9.87
C ILE A 130 -6.21 5.74 10.15
N CYS A 131 -5.39 6.53 10.86
CA CYS A 131 -4.04 6.14 11.26
C CYS A 131 -4.06 4.91 12.16
N ALA A 132 -4.98 4.81 13.11
CA ALA A 132 -5.11 3.64 13.97
C ALA A 132 -5.47 2.37 13.17
N GLU A 133 -6.33 2.47 12.14
CA GLU A 133 -6.61 1.35 11.22
C GLU A 133 -5.36 0.92 10.44
N LEU A 134 -4.61 1.89 9.90
CA LEU A 134 -3.37 1.63 9.17
C LEU A 134 -2.28 1.02 10.06
N GLU A 135 -2.09 1.55 11.26
CA GLU A 135 -1.12 1.07 12.24
C GLU A 135 -1.36 -0.40 12.61
N ARG A 136 -2.61 -0.79 12.86
CA ARG A 136 -2.97 -2.20 13.11
C ARG A 136 -2.56 -3.09 11.94
N LYS A 137 -2.79 -2.63 10.70
CA LYS A 137 -2.40 -3.39 9.51
C LYS A 137 -0.88 -3.46 9.35
N PHE A 138 -0.16 -2.37 9.60
CA PHE A 138 1.31 -2.37 9.57
C PHE A 138 1.88 -3.32 10.62
N ALA A 139 1.39 -3.28 11.85
CA ALA A 139 1.83 -4.18 12.92
C ALA A 139 1.63 -5.66 12.55
N PHE A 140 0.46 -5.99 12.00
CA PHE A 140 0.17 -7.34 11.48
C PHE A 140 1.17 -7.75 10.39
N LEU A 141 1.42 -6.88 9.40
CA LEU A 141 2.34 -7.18 8.31
C LEU A 141 3.79 -7.29 8.78
N PHE A 142 4.23 -6.45 9.72
CA PHE A 142 5.57 -6.51 10.29
C PHE A 142 5.84 -7.81 11.02
N ASP A 143 4.84 -8.36 11.70
CA ASP A 143 4.92 -9.68 12.30
C ASP A 143 5.07 -10.78 11.23
N LYS A 144 4.18 -10.79 10.23
CA LYS A 144 4.25 -11.75 9.11
C LYS A 144 5.56 -11.68 8.33
N LEU A 145 6.09 -10.48 8.15
CA LEU A 145 7.33 -10.23 7.41
C LEU A 145 8.59 -10.37 8.26
N LYS A 146 8.48 -10.79 9.53
CA LYS A 146 9.60 -10.97 10.46
C LYS A 146 10.45 -9.71 10.63
N VAL A 147 9.82 -8.54 10.63
CA VAL A 147 10.48 -7.24 10.87
C VAL A 147 10.83 -7.08 12.36
N ASN A 148 10.03 -7.68 13.25
CA ASN A 148 10.23 -7.62 14.69
C ASN A 148 11.62 -8.12 15.11
N GLY A 149 12.29 -7.39 16.01
CA GLY A 149 13.62 -7.75 16.52
C GLY A 149 14.79 -7.40 15.60
N THR A 150 14.57 -6.78 14.44
CA THR A 150 15.64 -6.41 13.50
C THR A 150 16.37 -5.10 13.85
N ARG A 151 15.86 -4.30 14.80
CA ARG A 151 16.45 -3.00 15.16
C ARG A 151 17.94 -3.09 15.56
N PRO A 152 18.37 -4.01 16.45
CA PRO A 152 19.78 -4.12 16.81
C PRO A 152 20.70 -4.45 15.62
N LEU A 153 20.21 -5.21 14.65
CA LEU A 153 20.94 -5.49 13.42
C LEU A 153 21.11 -4.22 12.59
N LEU A 154 20.04 -3.43 12.42
CA LEU A 154 20.12 -2.16 11.71
C LEU A 154 21.08 -1.19 12.41
N ASP A 155 21.07 -1.12 13.75
CA ASP A 155 21.98 -0.28 14.54
C ASP A 155 23.46 -0.64 14.33
N GLN A 156 23.75 -1.93 14.13
CA GLN A 156 25.11 -2.41 13.89
C GLN A 156 25.64 -1.96 12.52
N PHE A 157 24.79 -1.97 11.49
CA PHE A 157 25.21 -1.82 10.09
C PHE A 157 24.88 -0.45 9.47
N ILE A 158 23.92 0.28 10.04
CA ILE A 158 23.43 1.55 9.50
C ILE A 158 23.73 2.66 10.49
N LYS A 159 24.44 3.70 10.02
CA LYS A 159 24.62 4.96 10.75
C LYS A 159 23.67 5.99 10.15
N PRO A 160 22.57 6.36 10.82
CA PRO A 160 21.64 7.36 10.31
C PRO A 160 22.36 8.68 10.08
N VAL A 161 22.10 9.31 8.93
CA VAL A 161 22.54 10.67 8.64
C VAL A 161 21.33 11.58 8.82
N ASP A 162 21.45 12.58 9.69
CA ASP A 162 20.42 13.60 9.83
C ASP A 162 20.50 14.54 8.61
N VAL A 163 19.47 14.50 7.76
CA VAL A 163 19.36 15.31 6.55
C VAL A 163 18.29 16.38 6.79
N PRO A 164 18.68 17.64 7.07
CA PRO A 164 17.72 18.69 7.36
C PRO A 164 16.87 18.99 6.12
N MET A 165 15.56 18.83 6.25
CA MET A 165 14.59 19.20 5.23
C MET A 165 14.13 20.63 5.47
N LYS A 166 14.21 21.49 4.44
CA LYS A 166 13.59 22.82 4.51
C LYS A 166 12.07 22.67 4.43
N MET A 167 11.35 23.39 5.30
CA MET A 167 9.89 23.44 5.21
C MET A 167 9.49 24.01 3.84
N PRO A 168 8.56 23.39 3.10
CA PRO A 168 8.03 24.00 1.88
C PRO A 168 7.44 25.37 2.21
N GLN A 169 7.79 26.41 1.45
CA GLN A 169 7.28 27.78 1.66
C GLN A 169 5.75 27.85 1.72
N ALA A 170 5.05 26.97 1.01
CA ALA A 170 3.59 26.89 1.02
C ALA A 170 2.98 26.47 2.38
N LEU A 171 3.80 26.05 3.35
CA LEU A 171 3.40 25.66 4.70
C LEU A 171 4.00 26.60 5.78
N GLU A 172 4.73 27.64 5.38
CA GLU A 172 5.08 28.76 6.27
C GLU A 172 3.82 29.64 6.38
N GLY A 173 3.33 29.82 7.61
CA GLY A 173 1.98 30.36 7.91
C GLY A 173 1.71 31.78 7.46
#